data_AF-T0ZH92-F1
#
_entry.id   AF-T0ZH92-F1
#
_cell.length_a   1.000
_cell.length_b   1.000
_cell.length_c   1.000
_cell.angle_alpha   90.00
_cell.angle_beta   90.00
_cell.angle_gamma   90.00
#
_symmetry.space_group_name_H-M   'P 1'
#
loop_
_entity.id
_entity.type
_entity.pdbx_description
1 polymer ?
#
loop_
_entity_poly.entity_id
_entity_poly.type
_entity_poly.pdbx_seq_one_letter_code
_entity_poly.pdbx_strand_id
1 'polypeptide(L)'
;MFKYLFARSEDIPEGSAAVYFGFSAITWFVIGTGLGAFNASKLAFPDFVTGLEFVSFGHMRQVHVHAVIFGWISMAFAMAMMYMTPALGNTKLWSEKLGIWNAFLWNVGLSLGLTLLWSGMTSGREYSDSPGSSICTLPPS
;
A
#
# COMPACT_ATOMS: atom_id res chain seq x y z
N MET A 1 2.90 -17.69 7.55
CA MET A 1 3.15 -16.65 6.54
C MET A 1 4.63 -16.19 6.49
N PHE A 2 5.28 -15.81 7.59
CA PHE A 2 6.72 -15.44 7.52
C PHE A 2 7.68 -16.59 7.13
N LYS A 3 7.26 -17.84 7.32
CA LYS A 3 8.06 -19.05 7.04
C LYS A 3 8.52 -19.15 5.57
N TYR A 4 7.71 -18.69 4.63
CA TYR A 4 8.03 -18.71 3.19
C TYR A 4 8.97 -17.58 2.75
N LEU A 5 9.14 -16.53 3.57
CA LEU A 5 10.07 -15.44 3.30
C LEU A 5 11.54 -15.92 3.40
N PHE A 6 11.81 -16.87 4.29
CA PHE A 6 13.13 -17.46 4.52
C PHE A 6 13.29 -18.89 3.96
N ALA A 7 12.26 -19.44 3.31
CA ALA A 7 12.31 -20.78 2.71
C ALA A 7 13.18 -20.79 1.43
N ARG A 8 13.75 -21.96 1.12
CA ARG A 8 14.47 -22.20 -0.14
C ARG A 8 13.43 -22.29 -1.27
N SER A 9 13.79 -21.88 -2.48
CA SER A 9 12.86 -21.79 -3.63
C SER A 9 12.22 -23.13 -4.01
N GLU A 10 12.75 -24.25 -3.53
CA GLU A 10 12.28 -25.61 -3.81
C GLU A 10 11.11 -26.06 -2.89
N ASP A 11 10.84 -25.33 -1.80
CA ASP A 11 9.84 -25.74 -0.79
C ASP A 11 8.49 -25.00 -0.93
N ILE A 12 8.37 -24.12 -1.93
CA ILE A 12 7.23 -23.21 -2.09
C ILE A 12 6.22 -23.84 -3.05
N PRO A 13 4.96 -24.09 -2.61
CA PRO A 13 3.93 -24.63 -3.49
C PRO A 13 3.45 -23.60 -4.50
N GLU A 14 3.19 -24.07 -5.73
CA GLU A 14 2.73 -23.26 -6.85
C GLU A 14 1.46 -22.45 -6.51
N GLY A 15 1.47 -21.16 -6.81
CA GLY A 15 0.39 -20.20 -6.51
C GLY A 15 0.51 -19.49 -5.16
N SER A 16 1.53 -19.80 -4.34
CA SER A 16 1.71 -19.16 -3.03
C SER A 16 1.85 -17.64 -3.13
N ALA A 17 2.55 -17.12 -4.14
CA ALA A 17 2.72 -15.67 -4.31
C ALA A 17 1.37 -14.94 -4.47
N ALA A 18 0.45 -15.49 -5.27
CA ALA A 18 -0.88 -14.90 -5.47
C ALA A 18 -1.70 -14.88 -4.17
N VAL A 19 -1.63 -15.95 -3.37
CA VAL A 19 -2.30 -16.02 -2.06
C VAL A 19 -1.77 -14.95 -1.10
N TYR A 20 -0.46 -14.66 -1.11
CA TYR A 20 0.12 -13.58 -0.31
C TYR A 20 -0.41 -12.20 -0.70
N PHE A 21 -0.41 -11.88 -2.00
CA PHE A 21 -0.98 -10.63 -2.50
C PHE A 21 -2.49 -10.54 -2.18
N GLY A 22 -3.23 -11.64 -2.26
CA GLY A 22 -4.65 -11.70 -1.91
C GLY A 22 -4.92 -11.43 -0.43
N PHE A 23 -4.21 -12.09 0.49
CA PHE A 23 -4.34 -11.83 1.93
C PHE A 23 -3.96 -10.39 2.31
N SER A 24 -2.89 -9.85 1.70
CA SER A 24 -2.51 -8.45 1.90
C SER A 24 -3.57 -7.50 1.35
N ALA A 25 -4.13 -7.76 0.16
CA ALA A 25 -5.19 -6.95 -0.42
C ALA A 25 -6.44 -6.89 0.49
N ILE A 26 -6.86 -8.04 1.04
CA ILE A 26 -8.00 -8.10 1.98
C ILE A 26 -7.69 -7.30 3.25
N THR A 27 -6.48 -7.43 3.79
CA THR A 27 -6.08 -6.69 5.01
C THR A 27 -6.12 -5.18 4.78
N TRP A 28 -5.56 -4.69 3.66
CA TRP A 28 -5.59 -3.27 3.31
C TRP A 28 -6.99 -2.79 2.91
N PHE A 29 -7.84 -3.64 2.36
CA PHE A 29 -9.24 -3.31 2.07
C PHE A 29 -10.03 -3.03 3.35
N VAL A 30 -9.85 -3.86 4.38
CA VAL A 30 -10.49 -3.65 5.69
C VAL A 30 -10.01 -2.34 6.31
N ILE A 31 -8.71 -2.07 6.26
CA ILE A 31 -8.13 -0.81 6.77
C ILE A 31 -8.66 0.40 5.99
N GLY A 32 -8.64 0.35 4.65
CA GLY A 32 -9.11 1.42 3.77
C GLY A 32 -10.59 1.73 3.99
N THR A 33 -11.44 0.71 4.02
CA THR A 33 -12.89 0.86 4.26
C THR A 33 -13.17 1.36 5.67
N GLY A 34 -12.42 0.90 6.68
CA GLY A 34 -12.50 1.39 8.05
C GLY A 34 -12.19 2.89 8.17
N LEU A 35 -11.11 3.35 7.52
CA LEU A 35 -10.77 4.78 7.44
C LEU A 35 -11.84 5.60 6.70
N GLY A 36 -12.48 5.02 5.68
CA GLY A 36 -13.58 5.64 4.95
C GLY A 36 -14.83 5.83 5.84
N ALA A 37 -15.21 4.79 6.58
CA ALA A 37 -16.30 4.86 7.56
C ALA A 37 -16.03 5.89 8.67
N PHE A 38 -14.78 6.00 9.12
CA PHE A 38 -14.38 7.01 10.08
C PHE A 38 -14.52 8.44 9.53
N ASN A 39 -14.10 8.68 8.28
CA ASN A 39 -14.30 9.98 7.62
C ASN A 39 -15.78 10.31 7.41
N ALA A 40 -16.61 9.33 7.06
CA ALA A 40 -18.04 9.51 6.92
C ALA A 40 -18.70 9.92 8.25
N SER A 41 -18.28 9.32 9.36
CA SER A 41 -18.81 9.63 10.70
C SER A 41 -18.54 11.09 11.10
N LYS A 42 -17.41 11.66 10.70
CA LYS A 42 -17.08 13.07 10.92
C LYS A 42 -17.92 14.06 10.11
N LEU A 43 -18.43 13.65 8.95
CA LEU A 43 -19.35 14.47 8.17
C LEU A 43 -20.74 14.53 8.82
N ALA A 44 -21.15 13.44 9.49
CA ALA A 44 -22.43 13.37 10.19
C ALA A 44 -22.40 14.08 11.56
N PHE A 45 -21.29 13.99 12.29
CA PHE A 45 -21.11 14.65 13.58
C PHE A 45 -19.76 15.42 13.61
N PRO A 46 -19.76 16.75 13.39
CA PRO A 46 -18.53 17.52 13.30
C PRO A 46 -17.74 17.61 14.63
N ASP A 47 -18.35 17.21 15.75
CA ASP A 47 -17.76 17.31 17.10
C ASP A 47 -17.12 15.99 17.61
N PHE A 48 -17.01 14.96 16.76
CA PHE A 48 -16.59 13.62 17.20
C PHE A 48 -15.08 13.50 17.49
N VAL A 49 -14.23 14.39 16.96
CA VAL A 49 -12.78 14.53 17.28
C VAL A 49 -12.33 15.96 16.93
N THR A 50 -12.44 16.87 17.88
CA THR A 50 -12.01 18.28 17.77
C THR A 50 -10.74 18.49 18.62
N GLY A 51 -9.60 18.84 17.98
CA GLY A 51 -8.36 19.22 18.69
C GLY A 51 -7.03 18.60 18.22
N LEU A 52 -7.04 17.66 17.27
CA LEU A 52 -5.81 17.06 16.73
C LEU A 52 -5.68 17.30 15.21
N GLU A 53 -4.68 18.07 14.79
CA GLU A 53 -4.41 18.43 13.38
C GLU A 53 -4.08 17.19 12.50
N PHE A 54 -3.46 16.17 13.10
CA PHE A 54 -3.19 14.87 12.46
C PHE A 54 -4.46 14.10 12.09
N VAL A 55 -5.55 14.35 12.80
CA VAL A 55 -6.86 13.73 12.57
C VAL A 55 -7.79 14.76 11.89
N SER A 56 -7.26 15.77 11.21
CA SER A 56 -8.10 16.67 10.40
C SER A 56 -8.76 15.93 9.23
N PHE A 57 -9.95 16.40 8.80
CA PHE A 57 -10.69 15.80 7.69
C PHE A 57 -9.88 15.78 6.38
N GLY A 58 -9.06 16.81 6.13
CA GLY A 58 -8.18 16.90 4.96
C GLY A 58 -7.11 15.79 4.95
N HIS A 59 -6.36 15.64 6.04
CA HIS A 59 -5.32 14.62 6.17
C HIS A 59 -5.89 13.20 6.17
N MET A 60 -6.97 12.94 6.91
CA MET A 60 -7.56 11.61 6.97
C MET A 60 -8.14 11.14 5.63
N ARG A 61 -8.63 12.05 4.78
CA ARG A 61 -9.03 11.72 3.40
C ARG A 61 -7.83 11.30 2.56
N GLN A 62 -6.73 12.03 2.68
CA GLN A 62 -5.50 11.74 1.95
C GLN A 62 -4.92 10.37 2.35
N VAL A 63 -4.90 10.06 3.66
CA VAL A 63 -4.51 8.75 4.20
C VAL A 63 -5.45 7.64 3.71
N HIS A 64 -6.77 7.85 3.75
CA HIS A 64 -7.76 6.88 3.27
C HIS A 64 -7.55 6.52 1.80
N VAL A 65 -7.44 7.53 0.92
CA VAL A 65 -7.28 7.31 -0.53
C VAL A 65 -5.96 6.63 -0.83
N HIS A 66 -4.86 7.00 -0.15
CA HIS A 66 -3.57 6.32 -0.30
C HIS A 66 -3.63 4.85 0.15
N ALA A 67 -4.30 4.55 1.27
CA ALA A 67 -4.50 3.19 1.75
C ALA A 67 -5.30 2.33 0.75
N VAL A 68 -6.34 2.90 0.14
CA VAL A 68 -7.20 2.18 -0.82
C VAL A 68 -6.47 1.96 -2.15
N ILE A 69 -5.85 2.99 -2.73
CA ILE A 69 -5.19 2.89 -4.03
C ILE A 69 -3.92 2.04 -3.93
N PHE A 70 -3.00 2.43 -3.05
CA PHE A 70 -1.71 1.76 -2.98
C PHE A 70 -1.75 0.48 -2.15
N GLY A 71 -2.67 0.35 -1.19
CA GLY A 71 -2.79 -0.86 -0.37
C GLY A 71 -3.69 -1.91 -0.99
N TRP A 72 -4.94 -1.57 -1.32
CA TRP A 72 -5.90 -2.55 -1.84
C TRP A 72 -5.78 -2.77 -3.35
N ILE A 73 -5.91 -1.72 -4.17
CA ILE A 73 -5.98 -1.85 -5.64
C ILE A 73 -4.70 -2.44 -6.21
N SER A 74 -3.54 -1.93 -5.79
CA SER A 74 -2.24 -2.40 -6.31
C SER A 74 -2.00 -3.89 -6.00
N MET A 75 -2.35 -4.33 -4.78
CA MET A 75 -2.18 -5.71 -4.32
C MET A 75 -3.17 -6.65 -5.00
N ALA A 76 -4.43 -6.22 -5.19
CA ALA A 76 -5.42 -6.97 -5.93
C ALA A 76 -5.01 -7.14 -7.41
N PHE A 77 -4.48 -6.09 -8.03
CA PHE A 77 -3.97 -6.15 -9.40
C PHE A 77 -2.75 -7.06 -9.50
N ALA A 78 -1.80 -6.97 -8.56
CA ALA A 78 -0.63 -7.85 -8.51
C ALA A 78 -1.02 -9.32 -8.31
N MET A 79 -2.00 -9.62 -7.45
CA MET A 79 -2.57 -10.97 -7.31
C MET A 79 -3.11 -11.48 -8.65
N ALA A 80 -3.93 -10.68 -9.33
CA ALA A 80 -4.55 -11.06 -10.60
C ALA A 80 -3.49 -11.32 -11.67
N MET A 81 -2.47 -10.47 -11.77
CA MET A 81 -1.37 -10.64 -12.72
C MET A 81 -0.55 -11.90 -12.45
N MET A 82 -0.25 -12.19 -11.18
CA MET A 82 0.49 -13.40 -10.76
C MET A 82 -0.31 -14.68 -11.02
N TYR A 83 -1.64 -14.61 -11.05
CA TYR A 83 -2.51 -15.74 -11.40
C TYR A 83 -2.69 -15.89 -12.93
N MET A 84 -2.91 -14.77 -13.64
CA MET A 84 -3.13 -14.77 -15.09
C MET A 84 -1.88 -15.19 -15.87
N THR A 85 -0.70 -14.74 -15.46
CA THR A 85 0.56 -15.01 -16.18
C THR A 85 0.83 -16.52 -16.37
N PRO A 86 0.85 -17.37 -15.32
CA PRO A 86 1.05 -18.81 -15.48
C PRO A 86 -0.14 -19.50 -16.15
N ALA A 87 -1.37 -19.01 -15.93
CA ALA A 87 -2.57 -19.57 -16.55
C ALA A 87 -2.61 -19.40 -18.08
N LEU A 88 -2.19 -18.24 -18.60
CA LEU A 88 -2.09 -18.01 -20.05
C LEU A 88 -0.86 -18.70 -20.66
N GLY A 89 0.26 -18.71 -19.94
CA GLY A 89 1.50 -19.29 -20.43
C GLY A 89 1.50 -20.83 -20.45
N ASN A 90 0.61 -21.49 -19.70
CA ASN A 90 0.75 -22.91 -19.36
C ASN A 90 2.15 -23.23 -18.79
N THR A 91 2.77 -22.26 -18.13
CA THR A 91 4.11 -22.39 -17.53
C THR A 91 4.05 -22.05 -16.06
N LYS A 92 4.93 -22.70 -15.29
CA LYS A 92 5.16 -22.36 -13.89
C LYS A 92 5.83 -20.98 -13.78
N LEU A 93 5.47 -20.25 -12.73
CA LEU A 93 6.01 -18.92 -12.45
C LEU A 93 7.54 -19.01 -12.26
N TRP A 94 8.30 -18.13 -12.92
CA TRP A 94 9.77 -18.20 -12.95
C TRP A 94 10.43 -18.23 -11.56
N SER A 95 9.89 -17.46 -10.61
CA SER A 95 10.32 -17.52 -9.21
C SER A 95 9.21 -17.04 -8.27
N GLU A 96 8.62 -17.96 -7.52
CA GLU A 96 7.63 -17.62 -6.50
C GLU A 96 8.22 -16.86 -5.31
N LYS A 97 9.49 -17.13 -5.00
CA LYS A 97 10.24 -16.45 -3.95
C LYS A 97 10.36 -14.95 -4.22
N LEU A 98 10.57 -14.57 -5.48
CA LEU A 98 10.68 -13.17 -5.88
C LEU A 98 9.34 -12.45 -5.80
N GLY A 99 8.24 -13.14 -6.12
CA GLY A 99 6.87 -12.64 -5.91
C GLY A 99 6.55 -12.38 -4.44
N ILE A 100 6.92 -13.31 -3.54
CA ILE A 100 6.72 -13.15 -2.09
C ILE A 100 7.58 -12.01 -1.53
N TRP A 101 8.83 -11.86 -1.99
CA TRP A 101 9.70 -10.76 -1.56
C TRP A 101 9.17 -9.39 -2.01
N ASN A 102 8.64 -9.31 -3.23
CA ASN A 102 7.98 -8.09 -3.72
C ASN A 102 6.74 -7.74 -2.90
N ALA A 103 5.89 -8.72 -2.58
CA ALA A 103 4.73 -8.51 -1.70
C ALA A 103 5.15 -8.00 -0.31
N PHE A 104 6.23 -8.54 0.25
CA PHE A 104 6.76 -8.12 1.53
C PHE A 104 7.31 -6.68 1.48
N LEU A 105 8.19 -6.39 0.52
CA LEU A 105 8.75 -5.05 0.33
C LEU A 105 7.67 -4.00 0.11
N TRP A 106 6.63 -4.34 -0.65
CA TRP A 106 5.52 -3.42 -0.90
C TRP A 106 4.71 -3.16 0.38
N ASN A 107 4.40 -4.19 1.17
CA ASN A 107 3.71 -4.00 2.46
C ASN A 107 4.54 -3.15 3.44
N VAL A 108 5.86 -3.37 3.51
CA VAL A 108 6.76 -2.57 4.34
C VAL A 108 6.79 -1.13 3.86
N GLY A 109 7.00 -0.90 2.55
CA GLY A 109 7.01 0.44 1.95
C GLY A 109 5.68 1.17 2.15
N LEU A 110 4.55 0.46 2.04
CA LEU A 110 3.24 1.04 2.28
C LEU A 110 3.03 1.45 3.73
N SER A 111 3.39 0.57 4.67
CA SER A 111 3.30 0.87 6.09
C SER A 111 4.15 2.07 6.50
N LEU A 112 5.34 2.18 5.89
CA LEU A 112 6.23 3.32 6.08
C LEU A 112 5.62 4.59 5.47
N GLY A 113 5.13 4.53 4.23
CA GLY A 113 4.49 5.66 3.55
C GLY A 113 3.25 6.18 4.29
N LEU A 114 2.40 5.28 4.80
CA LEU A 114 1.27 5.66 5.66
C LEU A 114 1.73 6.31 6.96
N THR A 115 2.77 5.77 7.60
CA THR A 115 3.31 6.33 8.85
C THR A 115 3.92 7.72 8.63
N LEU A 116 4.61 7.95 7.50
CA LEU A 116 5.11 9.27 7.13
C LEU A 116 3.97 10.26 6.86
N LEU A 117 2.91 9.82 6.15
CA LEU A 117 1.72 10.64 5.93
C LEU A 117 1.04 11.00 7.26
N TRP A 118 0.98 10.05 8.21
CA TRP A 118 0.43 10.26 9.55
C TRP A 118 1.30 11.16 10.42
N SER A 119 2.63 11.15 10.21
CA SER A 119 3.59 12.00 10.93
C SER A 119 3.63 13.45 10.42
N GLY A 120 2.80 13.83 9.44
CA GLY A 120 2.69 15.21 8.98
C GLY A 120 3.87 15.70 8.14
N MET A 121 4.75 14.82 7.68
CA MET A 121 5.73 15.13 6.63
C MET A 121 5.07 15.10 5.25
N THR A 122 4.00 15.88 5.09
CA THR A 122 3.36 16.12 3.80
C THR A 122 3.80 17.50 3.32
N SER A 123 4.84 17.53 2.48
CA SER A 123 5.09 18.68 1.62
C SER A 123 3.83 18.85 0.77
N GLY A 124 3.12 19.99 0.88
CA GLY A 124 1.78 20.25 0.33
C GLY A 124 1.69 20.22 -1.21
N ARG A 125 2.06 19.09 -1.82
CA ARG A 125 2.26 18.90 -3.26
C ARG A 125 1.83 17.47 -3.59
N GLU A 126 0.63 17.35 -4.14
CA GLU A 126 0.17 16.08 -4.72
C GLU A 126 1.22 15.65 -5.76
N TYR A 127 1.81 14.45 -5.61
CA TYR A 127 2.70 13.77 -6.57
C TYR A 127 4.23 14.06 -6.60
N SER A 128 4.89 14.58 -5.55
CA SER A 128 6.35 14.85 -5.65
C SER A 128 7.22 14.66 -4.40
N ASP A 129 6.89 13.76 -3.46
CA ASP A 129 7.72 13.53 -2.28
C ASP A 129 8.70 12.34 -2.45
N SER A 130 9.48 12.39 -3.52
CA SER A 130 10.71 11.59 -3.64
C SER A 130 11.90 12.48 -3.27
N PRO A 131 12.85 12.04 -2.42
CA PRO A 131 13.86 12.87 -1.74
C PRO A 131 14.99 13.42 -2.65
N GLY A 132 14.69 13.73 -3.91
CA GLY A 132 15.64 14.20 -4.92
C GLY A 132 15.19 15.39 -5.78
N SER A 133 13.99 15.95 -5.56
CA SER A 133 13.46 17.03 -6.42
C SER A 133 13.90 18.44 -6.02
N SER A 134 14.62 18.62 -4.91
CA SER A 134 15.01 19.93 -4.37
C SER A 134 16.21 20.60 -5.04
N ILE A 135 16.82 19.99 -6.07
CA ILE A 135 18.13 20.45 -6.59
C ILE A 135 18.06 21.39 -7.80
N CYS A 136 16.87 21.62 -8.38
CA CYS A 136 16.72 22.38 -9.63
C CYS A 136 16.02 23.75 -9.52
N THR A 137 15.96 24.37 -8.34
CA THR A 137 15.47 25.75 -8.20
C THR A 137 16.52 26.67 -7.55
N LEU A 138 17.69 26.78 -8.19
CA LEU A 138 18.50 27.99 -8.04
C LEU A 138 18.05 28.98 -9.12
N PRO A 139 17.72 30.24 -8.76
CA PRO A 139 17.36 31.27 -9.74
C PRO A 139 18.55 31.55 -10.66
N PRO A 140 18.33 31.87 -11.96
CA PRO A 140 19.40 32.33 -12.82
C PRO A 140 19.89 33.70 -12.33
N SER A 141 21.18 33.77 -11.97
CA SER A 141 21.96 35.01 -11.93
C SER A 141 22.61 35.26 -13.27
#